data_AF-A0A8J7R2K5-F1
#
_entry.id   AF-A0A8J7R2K5-F1
#
_cell.length_a   1.000
_cell.length_b   1.000
_cell.length_c   1.000
_cell.angle_alpha   90.00
_cell.angle_beta   90.00
_cell.angle_gamma   90.00
#
_symmetry.space_group_name_H-M   'P 1'
#
loop_
_entity.id
_entity.type
_entity.pdbx_description
1 polymer ?
#
loop_
_entity_poly.entity_id
_entity_poly.type
_entity_poly.pdbx_seq_one_letter_code
_entity_poly.pdbx_strand_id
1 'polypeptide(L)'
;MGITEIEKIVDSLPPEEKLLFYRIFDLGTAVGKLRVPSSLAGWVEERFGSVGAVQEQKIVKITNVVTMEGSLFNALRARRPMELRERSNLAE
;
A
#
# COMPACT_ATOMS: atom_id res chain seq x y z
N MET A 1 -0.08 14.61 -3.26
CA MET A 1 0.81 14.04 -2.23
C MET A 1 0.04 12.96 -1.48
N GLY A 2 0.67 11.81 -1.21
CA GLY A 2 0.03 10.70 -0.48
C GLY A 2 1.05 9.98 0.39
N ILE A 3 0.57 9.18 1.35
CA ILE A 3 1.39 8.48 2.35
C ILE A 3 2.48 7.57 1.75
N THR A 4 2.34 7.13 0.50
CA THR A 4 3.34 6.35 -0.23
C THR A 4 4.63 7.12 -0.53
N GLU A 5 4.59 8.45 -0.52
CA GLU A 5 5.73 9.34 -0.80
C GLU A 5 6.37 9.90 0.48
N ILE A 6 6.01 9.38 1.66
CA ILE A 6 6.48 9.92 2.95
C ILE A 6 8.00 9.91 3.07
N GLU A 7 8.70 8.93 2.47
CA GLU A 7 10.18 8.91 2.45
C GLU A 7 10.74 10.20 1.84
N LYS A 8 10.17 10.67 0.72
CA LYS A 8 10.61 11.88 0.02
C LYS A 8 10.26 13.13 0.80
N ILE A 9 9.11 13.12 1.47
CA ILE A 9 8.66 14.23 2.32
C ILE A 9 9.64 14.38 3.49
N VAL A 10 9.89 13.31 4.24
CA VAL A 10 10.86 13.30 5.33
C VAL A 10 12.23 13.67 4.81
N ASP A 11 12.61 13.20 3.62
CA ASP A 11 13.91 13.49 3.05
C ASP A 11 14.14 14.96 2.70
N SER A 12 13.07 15.67 2.34
CA SER A 12 13.07 17.10 2.03
C SER A 12 13.04 18.01 3.26
N LEU A 13 12.84 17.47 4.47
CA LEU A 13 12.81 18.27 5.69
C LEU A 13 14.17 18.90 6.00
N PRO A 14 14.19 20.10 6.62
CA PRO A 14 15.39 20.64 7.22
C PRO A 14 16.05 19.64 8.19
N PRO A 15 17.38 19.65 8.36
CA PRO A 15 18.08 18.67 9.19
C PRO A 15 17.52 18.53 10.61
N GLU A 16 17.17 19.65 11.26
CA GLU A 16 16.61 19.62 12.62
C GLU A 16 15.23 18.94 12.66
N GLU A 17 14.36 19.24 11.70
CA GLU A 17 13.04 18.62 11.61
C GLU A 17 13.13 17.13 11.27
N LYS A 18 14.04 16.74 10.38
CA LYS A 18 14.31 15.34 10.06
C LYS A 18 14.79 14.58 11.31
N LEU A 19 15.67 15.16 12.12
CA LEU A 19 16.11 14.57 13.39
C LEU A 19 14.96 14.42 14.39
N LEU A 20 14.10 15.43 14.51
CA LEU A 20 12.91 15.36 15.37
C LEU A 20 11.95 14.25 14.91
N PHE A 21 11.74 14.11 13.60
CA PHE A 21 10.93 13.05 13.03
C PHE A 21 11.45 11.67 13.43
N TYR A 22 12.73 11.38 13.17
CA TYR A 22 13.32 10.07 13.46
C TYR A 22 13.51 9.77 14.95
N ARG A 23 13.40 10.78 15.82
CA ARG A 23 13.36 10.56 17.27
C ARG A 23 12.04 9.96 17.74
N ILE A 24 10.94 10.18 17.00
CA ILE A 24 9.58 9.73 17.37
C ILE A 24 9.12 8.59 16.47
N PHE A 25 9.52 8.59 15.20
CA PHE A 25 9.06 7.65 14.20
C PHE A 25 10.21 6.85 13.57
N ASP A 26 10.04 5.54 13.55
CA ASP A 26 10.79 4.66 12.65
C ASP A 26 10.03 4.55 11.33
N LEU A 27 10.70 4.82 10.20
CA LEU A 27 10.12 4.78 8.86
C LEU A 27 10.92 3.79 8.01
N GLY A 28 10.22 2.76 7.54
CA GLY A 28 10.77 1.76 6.62
C GLY A 28 9.96 1.66 5.33
N THR A 29 10.64 1.46 4.21
CA THR A 29 10.01 1.14 2.93
C THR A 29 10.52 -0.17 2.37
N ALA A 30 9.63 -0.90 1.68
CA ALA A 30 9.95 -2.15 1.01
C ALA A 30 9.17 -2.26 -0.31
N VAL A 31 9.70 -2.99 -1.28
CA VAL A 31 8.98 -3.32 -2.52
C VAL A 31 8.69 -4.82 -2.53
N GLY A 32 7.41 -5.17 -2.34
CA GLY A 32 6.94 -6.54 -2.47
C GLY A 32 6.82 -6.94 -3.94
N LYS A 33 7.27 -8.15 -4.27
CA LYS A 33 7.17 -8.71 -5.62
C LYS A 33 6.19 -9.88 -5.65
N LEU A 34 5.19 -9.80 -6.50
CA LEU A 34 4.17 -10.83 -6.71
C LEU A 34 4.31 -11.43 -8.11
N ARG A 35 4.43 -12.75 -8.21
CA ARG A 35 4.29 -13.46 -9.48
C ARG A 35 2.82 -13.86 -9.65
N VAL A 36 2.13 -13.23 -10.59
CA VAL A 36 0.74 -13.58 -10.92
C VAL A 36 0.73 -14.86 -11.75
N PRO A 37 -0.01 -15.92 -11.33
CA PRO A 37 -0.21 -17.10 -12.14
C PRO A 37 -0.92 -16.75 -13.46
N SER A 38 -0.56 -17.42 -14.56
CA SER A 38 -1.17 -17.17 -15.88
C SER A 38 -2.70 -17.34 -15.87
N SER A 39 -3.20 -18.30 -15.10
CA SER A 39 -4.64 -18.54 -14.92
C SER A 39 -5.39 -17.37 -14.27
N LEU A 40 -4.68 -16.46 -13.56
CA LEU A 40 -5.27 -15.30 -12.90
C LEU A 40 -5.02 -13.99 -13.63
N ALA A 41 -4.28 -13.99 -14.74
CA ALA A 41 -3.91 -12.77 -15.46
C ALA A 41 -5.14 -11.95 -15.89
N GLY A 42 -6.12 -12.60 -16.53
CA GLY A 42 -7.34 -11.93 -16.98
C GLY A 42 -8.18 -11.33 -15.84
N TRP A 43 -8.29 -12.05 -14.71
CA TRP A 43 -8.97 -11.54 -13.51
C TRP A 43 -8.26 -10.32 -12.93
N VAL A 44 -6.92 -10.34 -12.89
CA VAL A 44 -6.12 -9.20 -12.41
C VAL A 44 -6.27 -7.99 -13.34
N GLU A 45 -6.24 -8.21 -14.66
CA GLU A 45 -6.45 -7.15 -15.65
C GLU A 45 -7.83 -6.52 -15.51
N GLU A 46 -8.89 -7.33 -15.38
CA GLU A 46 -10.26 -6.86 -15.19
C GLU A 46 -10.40 -5.97 -13.93
N ARG A 47 -9.75 -6.36 -12.82
CA ARG A 47 -9.97 -5.72 -11.50
C ARG A 47 -8.96 -4.61 -11.18
N PHE A 48 -7.74 -4.73 -11.67
CA PHE A 48 -6.63 -3.83 -11.33
C PHE A 48 -6.05 -3.10 -12.55
N GLY A 49 -6.56 -3.38 -13.76
CA GLY A 49 -6.21 -2.72 -15.01
C GLY A 49 -5.01 -3.35 -15.73
N SER A 50 -4.04 -3.92 -15.00
CA SER A 50 -2.94 -4.69 -15.60
C SER A 50 -2.30 -5.64 -14.60
N VAL A 51 -1.67 -6.70 -15.09
CA VAL A 51 -0.82 -7.58 -14.28
C VAL A 51 0.33 -6.80 -13.63
N GLY A 52 0.98 -5.91 -14.39
CA GLY A 52 2.09 -5.09 -13.89
C GLY A 52 1.70 -4.21 -12.69
N ALA A 53 0.45 -3.75 -12.62
CA ALA A 53 -0.04 -2.90 -11.53
C ALA A 53 -0.06 -3.59 -10.14
N VAL A 54 0.05 -4.92 -10.08
CA VAL A 54 0.04 -5.68 -8.82
C VAL A 54 1.37 -6.40 -8.53
N GLN A 55 2.27 -6.47 -9.52
CA GLN A 55 3.52 -7.21 -9.42
C GLN A 55 4.52 -6.53 -8.48
N GLU A 56 4.62 -5.21 -8.51
CA GLU A 56 5.50 -4.45 -7.62
C GLU A 56 4.68 -3.55 -6.71
N GLN A 57 4.82 -3.76 -5.41
CA GLN A 57 4.01 -3.09 -4.40
C GLN A 57 4.92 -2.38 -3.41
N LYS A 58 4.96 -1.05 -3.47
CA LYS A 58 5.62 -0.25 -2.46
C LYS A 58 4.81 -0.31 -1.16
N ILE A 59 5.49 -0.73 -0.10
CA ILE A 59 4.97 -0.84 1.26
C ILE A 59 5.72 0.19 2.10
N VAL A 60 4.96 1.00 2.83
CA VAL A 60 5.47 1.96 3.80
C VAL A 60 5.05 1.49 5.17
N LYS A 61 6.02 1.34 6.08
CA LYS A 61 5.78 1.08 7.50
C LYS A 61 6.26 2.29 8.28
N ILE A 62 5.40 2.83 9.12
CA ILE A 62 5.77 3.85 10.10
C ILE A 62 5.40 3.35 11.49
N THR A 63 6.33 3.47 12.43
CA THR A 63 6.11 3.08 13.82
C THR A 63 6.45 4.25 14.71
N ASN A 64 5.49 4.69 15.54
CA ASN A 64 5.77 5.59 16.63
C ASN A 64 6.53 4.80 17.70
N VAL A 65 7.81 5.10 17.92
CA VAL A 65 8.66 4.36 18.87
C VAL A 65 8.40 4.75 20.33
N VAL A 66 7.65 5.82 20.58
CA VAL A 66 7.25 6.26 21.92
C VAL A 66 6.00 5.53 22.39
N THR A 67 4.99 5.39 21.52
CA THR A 67 3.73 4.69 21.83
C THR A 67 3.72 3.23 21.39
N MET A 68 4.69 2.82 20.59
CA MET A 68 4.79 1.50 19.93
C MET A 68 3.68 1.21 18.91
N GLU A 69 2.91 2.22 18.52
CA GLU A 69 1.86 2.09 17.51
C GLU A 69 2.46 2.08 16.10
N GLY A 70 2.03 1.13 15.28
CA GLY A 70 2.49 0.96 13.91
C GLY A 70 1.37 1.13 12.89
N SER A 71 1.71 1.73 11.75
CA SER A 71 0.86 1.79 10.56
C SER A 71 1.60 1.26 9.34
N LEU A 72 0.91 0.45 8.53
CA LEU A 72 1.44 -0.10 7.29
C LEU A 72 0.52 0.26 6.13
N PHE A 73 1.11 0.90 5.13
CA PHE A 73 0.43 1.30 3.91
C PHE A 73 0.95 0.53 2.70
N ASN A 74 0.00 -0.01 1.94
CA ASN A 74 0.22 -0.56 0.60
C ASN A 74 -0.94 -0.08 -0.27
N ALA A 75 -0.63 0.67 -1.33
CA ALA A 75 -1.62 1.29 -2.21
C ALA A 75 -2.58 0.27 -2.82
N LEU A 76 -2.13 -0.96 -3.06
CA LEU A 76 -2.96 -2.02 -3.62
C LEU A 76 -4.09 -2.43 -2.66
N ARG A 77 -3.90 -2.33 -1.33
CA ARG A 77 -4.94 -2.67 -0.34
C ARG A 77 -6.14 -1.72 -0.41
N ALA A 78 -5.93 -0.46 -0.76
CA ALA A 78 -7.00 0.51 -0.96
C ALA A 78 -7.80 0.26 -2.25
N ARG A 79 -7.23 -0.51 -3.19
CA ARG A 79 -7.86 -0.88 -4.46
C ARG A 79 -8.51 -2.27 -4.42
N ARG A 80 -8.73 -2.82 -3.23
CA ARG A 80 -9.37 -4.13 -3.10
C ARG A 80 -10.72 -4.11 -3.83
N PRO A 81 -10.97 -5.04 -4.76
CA PRO A 81 -12.28 -5.17 -5.39
C PRO A 81 -13.33 -5.40 -4.30
N MET A 82 -14.34 -4.54 -4.24
CA MET A 82 -15.52 -4.79 -3.43
C MET A 82 -16.30 -5.92 -4.10
N GLU A 83 -16.63 -6.98 -3.37
CA GLU A 83 -17.53 -7.99 -3.90
C GLU A 83 -18.88 -7.31 -4.19
N LEU A 84 -19.28 -7.32 -5.46
CA LEU A 84 -20.64 -6.95 -5.83
C LEU A 84 -21.55 -7.95 -5.12
N ARG A 85 -22.49 -7.47 -4.30
CA ARG A 85 -23.54 -8.30 -3.70
C ARG A 85 -24.13 -9.20 -4.79
N GLU A 86 -24.28 -10.48 -4.48
CA GLU A 86 -24.94 -11.47 -5.33
C GLU A 86 -26.19 -10.85 -5.96
N ARG A 87 -26.32 -10.95 -7.29
CA ARG A 87 -27.63 -10.81 -7.90
C ARG A 87 -28.46 -11.97 -7.38
N SER A 88 -29.30 -11.71 -6.38
CA SER A 88 -30.30 -12.64 -5.90
C SER A 88 -31.29 -12.89 -7.05
N ASN A 89 -30.97 -13.85 -7.91
CA ASN A 89 -31.97 -14.45 -8.78
C ASN A 89 -32.75 -15.46 -7.93
N LEU A 90 -33.62 -14.94 -7.05
CA LEU A 90 -34.80 -15.68 -6.65
C LEU A 90 -35.74 -15.61 -7.84
N ALA A 91 -35.65 -16.62 -8.71
CA ALA A 91 -36.67 -16.89 -9.71
C ALA A 91 -37.95 -17.27 -8.95
N GLU A 92 -38.98 -16.44 -9.06
CA GLU A 92 -40.39 -16.86 -8.94
C GLU A 92 -40.82 -17.57 -10.22
#